data_AF-A0A9Q7TQ95-F1
#
_entry.id   AF-A0A9Q7TQ95-F1
#
_cell.length_a   1.000
_cell.length_b   1.000
_cell.length_c   1.000
_cell.angle_alpha   90.00
_cell.angle_beta   90.00
_cell.angle_gamma   90.00
#
_symmetry.space_group_name_H-M   'P 1'
#
loop_
_entity.id
_entity.type
_entity.pdbx_description
1 polymer ?
#
loop_
_entity_poly.entity_id
_entity_poly.type
_entity_poly.pdbx_seq_one_letter_code
_entity_poly.pdbx_strand_id
1 'polypeptide(L)'
;MSSSSYGELNPYEEARLYTNNHDRERYENMATLFSLIVALDYLERAYVRESISEKEYAPACTRLLAQYKTMLKLIVDQEKNSSKPISDLADFMRTYKMNYLAAVHRLNVGVPATVEHASSSSSQTSSERAKWVAETTQNFITFMDALKLKLRAKDQLHPMLSELMRGYSRSDEVGKDSDAGETRAKLLKWLITLNHMKASDEIDEDQARQMLFDVEGAYNSFFRALHD
;
A
#
# COMPACT_ATOMS: atom_id res chain seq x y z
N MET A 1 -1.91 -47.69 4.60
CA MET A 1 -1.13 -46.93 5.60
C MET A 1 -0.15 -46.08 4.84
N SER A 2 -0.46 -44.80 4.67
CA SER A 2 0.36 -43.87 3.89
C SER A 2 1.55 -43.43 4.74
N SER A 3 2.75 -43.84 4.33
CA SER A 3 4.01 -43.43 4.94
C SER A 3 4.26 -41.95 4.63
N SER A 4 4.06 -41.08 5.62
CA SER A 4 4.49 -39.69 5.57
C SER A 4 6.01 -39.64 5.45
N SER A 5 6.54 -39.09 4.35
CA SER A 5 7.97 -38.83 4.17
C SER A 5 8.38 -37.60 4.98
N TYR A 6 8.38 -37.69 6.30
CA TYR A 6 9.24 -36.83 7.09
C TYR A 6 10.64 -37.39 6.94
N GLY A 7 11.52 -36.70 6.21
CA GLY A 7 12.95 -37.04 6.23
C GLY A 7 13.39 -37.15 7.68
N GLU A 8 13.98 -38.27 8.06
CA GLU A 8 14.37 -38.56 9.44
C GLU A 8 15.22 -37.42 9.99
N LEU A 9 14.63 -36.61 10.87
CA LEU A 9 15.37 -35.63 11.65
C LEU A 9 16.24 -36.40 12.64
N ASN A 10 17.55 -36.42 12.41
CA ASN A 10 18.51 -37.03 13.33
C ASN A 10 18.52 -36.24 14.64
N PRO A 11 18.09 -36.81 15.78
CA PRO A 11 18.04 -36.08 17.05
C PRO A 11 19.43 -35.83 17.67
N TYR A 12 20.48 -36.42 17.11
CA TYR A 12 21.86 -36.31 17.61
C TYR A 12 22.69 -35.27 16.85
N GLU A 13 22.13 -34.60 15.84
CA GLU A 13 22.81 -33.56 15.06
C GLU A 13 22.00 -32.26 15.07
N GLU A 14 22.68 -31.12 15.18
CA GLU A 14 22.03 -29.82 15.11
C GLU A 14 21.47 -29.57 13.71
N ALA A 15 20.16 -29.36 13.62
CA ALA A 15 19.51 -29.02 12.37
C ALA A 15 20.00 -27.66 11.85
N ARG A 16 20.40 -27.62 10.58
CA ARG A 16 20.81 -26.39 9.91
C ARG A 16 19.71 -25.89 8.98
N LEU A 17 19.48 -24.58 8.99
CA LEU A 17 18.48 -23.94 8.13
C LEU A 17 18.86 -23.99 6.65
N TYR A 18 20.16 -23.87 6.36
CA TYR A 18 20.73 -23.91 5.01
C TYR A 18 22.04 -24.70 5.00
N THR A 19 22.40 -25.23 3.83
CA THR A 19 23.65 -25.97 3.62
C THR A 19 24.56 -25.34 2.56
N ASN A 20 24.04 -24.41 1.76
CA ASN A 20 24.78 -23.71 0.71
C ASN A 20 24.49 -22.20 0.73
N ASN A 21 25.32 -21.43 0.02
CA ASN A 21 25.23 -19.96 -0.02
C ASN A 21 23.92 -19.45 -0.63
N HIS A 22 23.39 -20.14 -1.64
CA HIS A 22 22.14 -19.78 -2.29
C HIS A 22 20.96 -19.89 -1.32
N ASP A 23 20.86 -21.00 -0.58
CA ASP A 23 19.83 -21.20 0.43
C ASP A 23 19.97 -20.18 1.57
N ARG A 24 21.20 -19.85 1.98
CA ARG A 24 21.44 -18.80 2.96
C ARG A 24 20.85 -17.47 2.50
N GLU A 25 21.18 -17.01 1.29
CA GLU A 25 20.65 -15.77 0.72
C GLU A 25 19.11 -15.80 0.62
N ARG A 26 18.56 -16.94 0.21
CA ARG A 26 17.11 -17.18 0.19
C ARG A 26 16.46 -16.95 1.55
N TYR A 27 17.04 -17.49 2.63
CA TYR A 27 16.53 -17.29 3.98
C TYR A 27 16.76 -15.86 4.51
N GLU A 28 17.85 -15.20 4.14
CA GLU A 28 18.11 -13.79 4.48
C GLU A 28 17.06 -12.86 3.87
N ASN A 29 16.68 -13.08 2.61
CA ASN A 29 15.61 -12.33 1.94
C ASN A 29 14.27 -12.53 2.68
N MET A 30 13.92 -13.78 3.00
CA MET A 30 12.70 -14.10 3.75
C MET A 30 12.70 -13.52 5.17
N ALA A 31 13.85 -13.55 5.86
CA ALA A 31 14.03 -12.92 7.17
C ALA A 31 13.84 -11.40 7.08
N THR A 32 14.33 -10.78 6.01
CA THR A 32 14.12 -9.35 5.75
C THR A 32 12.64 -9.02 5.57
N LEU A 33 11.90 -9.76 4.73
CA LEU A 33 10.45 -9.56 4.60
C LEU A 33 9.71 -9.74 5.92
N PHE A 34 10.06 -10.80 6.67
CA PHE A 34 9.50 -11.05 7.99
C PHE A 34 9.70 -9.83 8.91
N SER A 35 10.94 -9.33 8.97
CA SER A 35 11.29 -8.16 9.80
C SER A 35 10.52 -6.90 9.41
N LEU A 36 10.29 -6.67 8.11
CA LEU A 36 9.54 -5.51 7.62
C LEU A 36 8.07 -5.57 8.05
N ILE A 37 7.44 -6.74 7.96
CA ILE A 37 6.05 -6.95 8.40
C ILE A 37 5.94 -6.71 9.91
N VAL A 38 6.87 -7.25 10.69
CA VAL A 38 6.92 -7.06 12.14
C VAL A 38 7.11 -5.57 12.49
N ALA A 39 8.08 -4.91 11.86
CA ALA A 39 8.36 -3.50 12.09
C ALA A 39 7.16 -2.62 11.76
N LEU A 40 6.45 -2.91 10.66
CA LEU A 40 5.24 -2.18 10.29
C LEU A 40 4.13 -2.36 11.34
N ASP A 41 3.93 -3.56 11.88
CA ASP A 41 2.92 -3.81 12.92
C ASP A 41 3.20 -2.98 14.18
N TYR A 42 4.46 -2.96 14.63
CA TYR A 42 4.86 -2.14 15.77
C TYR A 42 4.74 -0.64 15.49
N LEU A 43 5.06 -0.19 14.27
CA LEU A 43 4.90 1.20 13.87
C LEU A 43 3.43 1.64 13.92
N GLU A 44 2.51 0.85 13.35
CA GLU A 44 1.07 1.12 13.40
C GLU A 44 0.56 1.19 14.85
N ARG A 45 0.94 0.22 15.69
CA ARG A 45 0.55 0.20 17.11
C ARG A 45 1.16 1.34 17.91
N ALA A 46 2.35 1.81 17.55
CA ALA A 46 2.96 2.97 18.21
C ALA A 46 2.20 4.25 17.85
N TYR A 47 1.78 4.41 16.58
CA TYR A 47 0.99 5.56 16.14
C TYR A 47 -0.39 5.58 16.80
N VAL A 48 -1.10 4.44 16.84
CA VAL A 48 -2.42 4.33 17.51
C VAL A 48 -2.35 4.64 19.01
N ARG A 49 -1.21 4.37 19.66
CA ARG A 49 -0.96 4.70 21.07
C ARG A 49 -0.34 6.08 21.28
N GLU A 50 -0.32 6.92 20.23
CA GLU A 50 0.24 8.27 20.24
C GLU A 50 1.70 8.33 20.74
N SER A 51 2.45 7.24 20.61
CA SER A 51 3.85 7.15 21.05
C SER A 51 4.84 7.75 20.03
N ILE A 52 4.36 8.04 18.83
CA ILE A 52 5.12 8.68 17.74
C ILE A 52 4.23 9.73 17.07
N SER A 53 4.84 10.81 16.59
CA SER A 53 4.10 11.87 15.92
C SER A 53 3.70 11.47 14.49
N GLU A 54 2.66 12.09 13.94
CA GLU A 54 2.28 11.94 12.53
C GLU A 54 3.45 12.26 11.57
N LYS A 55 4.26 13.27 11.91
CA LYS A 55 5.42 13.71 11.11
C LYS A 55 6.50 12.63 11.01
N GLU A 56 6.64 11.77 12.02
CA GLU A 56 7.60 10.67 12.02
C GLU A 56 6.98 9.39 11.44
N TYR A 57 5.71 9.13 11.79
CA TYR A 57 4.96 7.96 11.36
C TYR A 57 4.79 7.90 9.85
N ALA A 58 4.25 8.96 9.22
CA ALA A 58 3.84 8.89 7.81
C ALA A 58 5.03 8.61 6.85
N PRO A 59 6.20 9.27 6.99
CA PRO A 59 7.37 8.95 6.19
C PRO A 59 7.92 7.55 6.48
N ALA A 60 7.94 7.11 7.74
CA ALA A 60 8.42 5.78 8.11
C ALA A 60 7.53 4.67 7.52
N CYS A 61 6.20 4.82 7.65
CA CYS A 61 5.22 3.89 7.10
C CYS A 61 5.34 3.81 5.57
N THR A 62 5.46 4.95 4.89
CA THR A 62 5.64 5.00 3.43
C THR A 62 6.90 4.25 2.98
N ARG A 63 8.03 4.42 3.70
CA ARG A 63 9.28 3.68 3.39
C ARG A 63 9.14 2.18 3.61
N LEU A 64 8.55 1.77 4.74
CA LEU A 64 8.33 0.35 5.04
C LEU A 64 7.42 -0.31 4.00
N LEU A 65 6.34 0.37 3.59
CA LEU A 65 5.44 -0.10 2.53
C LEU A 65 6.17 -0.32 1.20
N ALA A 66 7.04 0.62 0.80
CA ALA A 66 7.82 0.49 -0.42
C ALA A 66 8.85 -0.65 -0.34
N GLN A 67 9.59 -0.75 0.77
CA GLN A 67 10.56 -1.82 1.01
C GLN A 67 9.88 -3.20 1.00
N TYR A 68 8.73 -3.30 1.66
CA TYR A 68 7.90 -4.50 1.66
C TYR A 68 7.50 -4.92 0.25
N LYS A 69 6.98 -3.99 -0.57
CA LYS A 69 6.53 -4.30 -1.94
C LYS A 69 7.68 -4.85 -2.79
N THR A 70 8.85 -4.24 -2.68
CA THR A 70 10.07 -4.71 -3.37
C THR A 70 10.48 -6.11 -2.90
N MET A 71 10.52 -6.32 -1.59
CA MET A 71 10.98 -7.59 -1.02
C MET A 71 9.99 -8.73 -1.27
N LEU A 72 8.68 -8.47 -1.19
CA LEU A 72 7.66 -9.47 -1.51
C LEU A 72 7.79 -9.94 -2.96
N LYS A 73 7.96 -9.00 -3.91
CA LYS A 73 8.14 -9.35 -5.32
C LYS A 73 9.35 -10.27 -5.51
N LEU A 74 10.48 -9.92 -4.89
CA LEU A 74 11.70 -10.73 -4.94
C LEU A 74 11.46 -12.16 -4.42
N ILE A 75 10.78 -12.29 -3.29
CA ILE A 75 10.51 -13.60 -2.68
C ILE A 75 9.51 -14.43 -3.50
N VAL A 76 8.46 -13.81 -4.06
CA VAL A 76 7.51 -14.52 -4.94
C VAL A 76 8.23 -15.10 -6.16
N ASP A 77 9.14 -14.33 -6.76
CA ASP A 77 9.94 -14.82 -7.90
C ASP A 77 10.93 -15.93 -7.47
N GLN A 78 11.58 -15.77 -6.30
CA GLN A 78 12.52 -16.74 -5.73
C GLN A 78 11.85 -18.08 -5.35
N GLU A 79 10.64 -18.04 -4.78
CA GLU A 79 9.93 -19.22 -4.25
C GLU A 79 9.04 -19.91 -5.29
N LYS A 80 8.92 -19.37 -6.50
CA LYS A 80 7.99 -19.87 -7.52
C LYS A 80 8.11 -21.38 -7.83
N ASN A 81 9.34 -21.90 -7.78
CA ASN A 81 9.65 -23.31 -8.07
C ASN A 81 9.99 -24.13 -6.81
N SER A 82 9.79 -23.57 -5.61
CA SER A 82 10.10 -24.27 -4.36
C SER A 82 9.03 -25.33 -4.03
N SER A 83 9.35 -26.23 -3.10
CA SER A 83 8.42 -27.28 -2.67
C SER A 83 7.17 -26.73 -1.95
N LYS A 84 7.24 -25.48 -1.47
CA LYS A 84 6.14 -24.74 -0.86
C LYS A 84 6.14 -23.33 -1.45
N PRO A 85 5.54 -23.14 -2.63
CA PRO A 85 5.59 -21.85 -3.31
C PRO A 85 4.88 -20.78 -2.48
N ILE A 86 5.45 -19.58 -2.49
CA ILE A 86 4.88 -18.40 -1.84
C ILE A 86 4.37 -17.49 -2.97
N SER A 87 3.05 -17.41 -3.11
CA SER A 87 2.43 -16.66 -4.22
C SER A 87 2.16 -15.20 -3.85
N ASP A 88 1.90 -14.94 -2.57
CA ASP A 88 1.51 -13.64 -2.05
C ASP A 88 1.84 -13.50 -0.55
N LEU A 89 1.42 -12.36 0.02
CA LEU A 89 1.56 -12.08 1.45
C LEU A 89 0.86 -13.12 2.34
N ALA A 90 -0.34 -13.56 1.95
CA ALA A 90 -1.16 -14.44 2.77
C ALA A 90 -0.50 -15.82 2.89
N ASP A 91 0.08 -16.32 1.80
CA ASP A 91 0.88 -17.54 1.78
C ASP A 91 2.12 -17.43 2.67
N PHE A 92 2.86 -16.30 2.59
CA PHE A 92 4.02 -16.05 3.42
C PHE A 92 3.66 -16.06 4.91
N MET A 93 2.65 -15.27 5.30
CA MET A 93 2.20 -15.17 6.69
C MET A 93 1.67 -16.49 7.23
N ARG A 94 0.95 -17.28 6.42
CA ARG A 94 0.46 -18.61 6.80
C ARG A 94 1.62 -19.59 7.02
N THR A 95 2.62 -19.56 6.14
CA THR A 95 3.80 -20.44 6.21
C THR A 95 4.60 -20.19 7.49
N TYR A 96 4.81 -18.93 7.84
CA TYR A 96 5.57 -18.53 9.04
C TYR A 96 4.70 -18.27 10.28
N LYS A 97 3.40 -18.61 10.22
CA LYS A 97 2.43 -18.47 11.32
C LYS A 97 2.42 -17.06 11.93
N MET A 98 2.48 -16.05 11.07
CA MET A 98 2.50 -14.65 11.46
C MET A 98 1.09 -14.15 11.78
N ASN A 99 0.91 -13.49 12.93
CA ASN A 99 -0.35 -12.88 13.33
C ASN A 99 -0.16 -11.38 13.66
N TYR A 100 0.01 -10.58 12.61
CA TYR A 100 0.27 -9.14 12.69
C TYR A 100 -0.85 -8.36 12.00
N LEU A 101 -1.99 -8.27 12.67
CA LEU A 101 -3.23 -7.72 12.08
C LEU A 101 -3.10 -6.24 11.67
N ALA A 102 -2.34 -5.43 12.41
CA ALA A 102 -2.18 -4.01 12.08
C ALA A 102 -1.33 -3.83 10.81
N ALA A 103 -0.26 -4.62 10.68
CA ALA A 103 0.51 -4.68 9.44
C ALA A 103 -0.36 -5.16 8.27
N VAL A 104 -1.12 -6.26 8.42
CA VAL A 104 -1.99 -6.78 7.34
C VAL A 104 -2.95 -5.72 6.83
N HIS A 105 -3.64 -5.02 7.74
CA HIS A 105 -4.53 -3.93 7.36
C HIS A 105 -3.80 -2.87 6.54
N ARG A 106 -2.66 -2.38 7.04
CA ARG A 106 -1.87 -1.34 6.37
C ARG A 106 -1.33 -1.80 5.02
N LEU A 107 -0.91 -3.06 4.89
CA LEU A 107 -0.43 -3.65 3.65
C LEU A 107 -1.54 -3.77 2.59
N ASN A 108 -2.77 -4.09 3.01
CA ASN A 108 -3.95 -4.15 2.13
C ASN A 108 -4.38 -2.76 1.66
N VAL A 109 -4.33 -1.76 2.55
CA VAL A 109 -4.65 -0.36 2.22
C VAL A 109 -3.57 0.27 1.33
N GLY A 110 -2.30 0.01 1.62
CA GLY A 110 -1.17 0.43 0.79
C GLY A 110 -0.73 1.90 0.96
N VAL A 111 -1.36 2.66 1.87
CA VAL A 111 -0.98 4.03 2.27
C VAL A 111 -1.04 4.19 3.79
N PRO A 112 -0.30 5.14 4.42
CA PRO A 112 -0.34 5.37 5.87
C PRO A 112 -1.73 5.78 6.41
N ALA A 113 -1.95 5.61 7.72
CA ALA A 113 -3.20 5.95 8.41
C ALA A 113 -3.57 7.43 8.23
N THR A 114 -2.58 8.31 8.18
CA THR A 114 -2.74 9.75 7.99
C THR A 114 -3.28 10.10 6.60
N VAL A 115 -2.99 9.26 5.61
CA VAL A 115 -3.53 9.35 4.25
C VAL A 115 -4.86 8.61 4.14
N GLU A 116 -5.13 7.61 4.98
CA GLU A 116 -6.40 6.87 5.01
C GLU A 116 -7.51 7.66 5.72
N HIS A 117 -7.23 8.16 6.92
CA HIS A 117 -8.21 8.78 7.83
C HIS A 117 -8.05 10.29 7.97
N ALA A 118 -7.38 10.95 7.02
CA ALA A 118 -7.03 12.36 7.12
C ALA A 118 -8.12 13.22 7.78
N SER A 119 -7.87 13.62 9.03
CA SER A 119 -8.61 14.62 9.79
C SER A 119 -7.60 15.71 10.11
N SER A 120 -7.71 16.82 9.40
CA SER A 120 -6.65 17.82 9.34
C SER A 120 -6.60 18.68 10.62
N SER A 121 -5.39 18.95 11.10
CA SER A 121 -5.12 19.80 12.26
C SER A 121 -3.86 20.64 12.03
N SER A 122 -3.73 21.24 10.84
CA SER A 122 -2.55 22.03 10.48
C SER A 122 -2.91 23.38 9.88
N SER A 123 -2.57 24.44 10.61
CA SER A 123 -2.66 25.83 10.14
C SER A 123 -1.66 26.07 9.01
N GLN A 124 -2.08 25.93 7.75
CA GLN A 124 -1.23 26.18 6.58
C GLN A 124 -1.11 27.67 6.28
N THR A 125 0.07 28.11 5.83
CA THR A 125 0.25 29.48 5.31
C THR A 125 -0.38 29.63 3.92
N SER A 126 -0.75 30.85 3.51
CA SER A 126 -1.38 31.09 2.20
C SER A 126 -0.52 30.67 1.00
N SER A 127 0.81 30.71 1.15
CA SER A 127 1.76 30.27 0.11
C SER A 127 1.78 28.75 -0.03
N GLU A 128 1.79 28.02 1.09
CA GLU A 128 1.72 26.55 1.11
C GLU A 128 0.38 26.05 0.57
N ARG A 129 -0.72 26.76 0.88
CA ARG A 129 -2.04 26.48 0.32
C ARG A 129 -2.02 26.59 -1.21
N ALA A 130 -1.51 27.70 -1.76
CA ALA A 130 -1.48 27.90 -3.22
C ALA A 130 -0.67 26.81 -3.93
N LYS A 131 0.50 26.46 -3.37
CA LYS A 131 1.33 25.37 -3.89
C LYS A 131 0.58 24.02 -3.85
N TRP A 132 -0.07 23.73 -2.73
CA TRP A 132 -0.83 22.50 -2.57
C TRP A 132 -2.03 22.39 -3.53
N VAL A 133 -2.78 23.48 -3.73
CA VAL A 133 -3.89 23.53 -4.70
C VAL A 133 -3.37 23.23 -6.10
N ALA A 134 -2.26 23.86 -6.49
CA ALA A 134 -1.63 23.65 -7.80
C ALA A 134 -1.17 22.19 -7.99
N GLU A 135 -0.46 21.62 -7.00
CA GLU A 135 -0.01 20.22 -7.03
C GLU A 135 -1.19 19.24 -7.12
N THR A 136 -2.24 19.45 -6.32
CA THR A 136 -3.41 18.57 -6.30
C THR A 136 -4.19 18.65 -7.62
N THR A 137 -4.37 19.85 -8.16
CA THR A 137 -5.01 20.06 -9.47
C THR A 137 -4.23 19.37 -10.59
N GLN A 138 -2.90 19.51 -10.58
CA GLN A 138 -2.03 18.82 -11.53
C GLN A 138 -2.19 17.30 -11.42
N ASN A 139 -2.21 16.74 -10.21
CA ASN A 139 -2.36 15.30 -10.00
C ASN A 139 -3.71 14.78 -10.53
N PHE A 140 -4.79 15.53 -10.33
CA PHE A 140 -6.10 15.19 -10.89
C PHE A 140 -6.05 15.17 -12.42
N ILE A 141 -5.58 16.24 -13.06
CA ILE A 141 -5.50 16.34 -14.52
C ILE A 141 -4.65 15.20 -15.07
N THR A 142 -3.46 15.00 -14.51
CA THR A 142 -2.54 13.94 -14.95
C THR A 142 -3.19 12.55 -14.85
N PHE A 143 -3.90 12.25 -13.75
CA PHE A 143 -4.56 10.96 -13.59
C PHE A 143 -5.75 10.77 -14.53
N MET A 144 -6.59 11.80 -14.71
CA MET A 144 -7.69 11.76 -15.67
C MET A 144 -7.20 11.58 -17.10
N ASP A 145 -6.12 12.27 -17.48
CA ASP A 145 -5.50 12.15 -18.80
C ASP A 145 -4.91 10.76 -19.02
N ALA A 146 -4.26 10.16 -18.01
CA ALA A 146 -3.78 8.78 -18.08
C ALA A 146 -4.91 7.79 -18.42
N LEU A 147 -6.06 7.92 -17.76
CA LEU A 147 -7.24 7.09 -18.04
C LEU A 147 -7.78 7.34 -19.45
N LYS A 148 -7.85 8.61 -19.89
CA LYS A 148 -8.30 9.00 -21.25
C LYS A 148 -7.35 8.49 -22.34
N LEU A 149 -6.05 8.41 -22.06
CA LEU A 149 -5.02 7.84 -22.93
C LEU A 149 -4.97 6.30 -22.90
N LYS A 150 -5.92 5.65 -22.20
CA LYS A 150 -6.01 4.19 -22.06
C LYS A 150 -4.80 3.56 -21.34
N LEU A 151 -4.16 4.31 -20.45
CA LEU A 151 -3.27 3.68 -19.47
C LEU A 151 -4.14 2.89 -18.49
N ARG A 152 -3.96 1.56 -18.46
CA ARG A 152 -4.81 0.63 -17.68
C ARG A 152 -4.03 -0.23 -16.69
N ALA A 153 -2.71 -0.31 -16.84
CA ALA A 153 -1.89 -1.17 -16.01
C ALA A 153 -1.73 -0.61 -14.57
N LYS A 154 -1.71 -1.51 -13.58
CA LYS A 154 -1.54 -1.14 -12.17
C LYS A 154 -0.27 -0.30 -11.94
N ASP A 155 0.86 -0.72 -12.52
CA ASP A 155 2.16 -0.06 -12.33
C ASP A 155 2.17 1.40 -12.83
N GLN A 156 1.30 1.73 -13.79
CA GLN A 156 1.07 3.09 -14.26
C GLN A 156 0.09 3.85 -13.37
N LEU A 157 -1.07 3.24 -13.06
CA LEU A 157 -2.17 3.93 -12.36
C LEU A 157 -1.94 4.08 -10.86
N HIS A 158 -1.40 3.05 -10.20
CA HIS A 158 -1.27 3.02 -8.74
C HIS A 158 -0.36 4.14 -8.20
N PRO A 159 0.84 4.42 -8.76
CA PRO A 159 1.66 5.52 -8.28
C PRO A 159 0.95 6.88 -8.40
N MET A 160 0.26 7.12 -9.51
CA MET A 160 -0.46 8.37 -9.77
C MET A 160 -1.65 8.55 -8.82
N LEU A 161 -2.44 7.50 -8.60
CA LEU A 161 -3.57 7.56 -7.67
C LEU A 161 -3.12 7.71 -6.21
N SER A 162 -1.99 7.10 -5.84
CA SER A 162 -1.40 7.27 -4.49
C SER A 162 -0.98 8.72 -4.25
N GLU A 163 -0.38 9.35 -5.26
CA GLU A 163 0.02 10.76 -5.24
C GLU A 163 -1.20 11.68 -5.13
N LEU A 164 -2.23 11.43 -5.96
CA LEU A 164 -3.50 12.14 -5.92
C LEU A 164 -4.17 12.04 -4.55
N MET A 165 -4.25 10.83 -3.97
CA MET A 165 -4.84 10.62 -2.65
C MET A 165 -4.09 11.36 -1.55
N ARG A 166 -2.76 11.45 -1.64
CA ARG A 166 -1.97 12.22 -0.67
C ARG A 166 -2.25 13.72 -0.78
N GLY A 167 -2.35 14.26 -1.99
CA GLY A 167 -2.73 15.65 -2.23
C GLY A 167 -4.14 15.93 -1.68
N TYR A 168 -5.10 15.11 -2.08
CA TYR A 168 -6.50 15.25 -1.67
C TYR A 168 -6.73 15.09 -0.15
N SER A 169 -5.86 14.35 0.54
CA SER A 169 -5.95 14.17 1.99
C SER A 169 -5.54 15.38 2.83
N ARG A 170 -4.88 16.39 2.24
CA ARG A 170 -4.34 17.54 3.00
C ARG A 170 -5.33 18.70 3.20
N SER A 171 -6.52 18.61 2.63
CA SER A 171 -7.49 19.71 2.63
C SER A 171 -8.29 19.80 3.92
N ASP A 172 -8.08 20.90 4.67
CA ASP A 172 -9.01 21.35 5.73
C ASP A 172 -10.40 21.74 5.18
N GLU A 173 -10.49 22.11 3.90
CA GLU A 173 -11.70 22.71 3.30
C GLU A 173 -12.67 21.69 2.70
N VAL A 174 -12.14 20.56 2.21
CA VAL A 174 -12.93 19.45 1.68
C VAL A 174 -13.75 18.82 2.81
N GLY A 175 -13.31 18.83 4.07
CA GLY A 175 -14.08 18.33 5.20
C GLY A 175 -15.38 19.09 5.53
N LYS A 176 -15.62 20.25 4.89
CA LYS A 176 -16.84 21.05 5.06
C LYS A 176 -17.95 20.70 4.06
N ASP A 177 -17.61 20.04 2.96
CA ASP A 177 -18.59 19.59 1.97
C ASP A 177 -19.16 18.22 2.38
N SER A 178 -20.49 18.08 2.35
CA SER A 178 -21.15 16.83 2.76
C SER A 178 -20.79 15.66 1.83
N ASP A 179 -20.45 15.95 0.56
CA ASP A 179 -20.11 14.95 -0.46
C ASP A 179 -18.62 14.58 -0.48
N ALA A 180 -17.76 15.35 0.19
CA ALA A 180 -16.33 15.15 0.20
C ALA A 180 -15.88 13.81 0.81
N GLY A 181 -16.57 13.38 1.86
CA GLY A 181 -16.30 12.07 2.49
C GLY A 181 -16.60 10.91 1.53
N GLU A 182 -17.66 11.02 0.74
CA GLU A 182 -18.05 10.00 -0.23
C GLU A 182 -17.07 9.96 -1.42
N THR A 183 -16.71 11.11 -1.98
CA THR A 183 -15.74 11.19 -3.09
C THR A 183 -14.37 10.67 -2.68
N ARG A 184 -13.92 10.98 -1.47
CA ARG A 184 -12.71 10.41 -0.86
C ARG A 184 -12.77 8.89 -0.76
N ALA A 185 -13.88 8.35 -0.26
CA ALA A 185 -14.07 6.92 -0.08
C ALA A 185 -14.00 6.18 -1.43
N LYS A 186 -14.52 6.78 -2.51
CA LYS A 186 -14.40 6.24 -3.88
C LYS A 186 -12.95 6.18 -4.35
N LEU A 187 -12.18 7.26 -4.19
CA LEU A 187 -10.76 7.26 -4.56
C LEU A 187 -9.95 6.23 -3.74
N LEU A 188 -10.24 6.11 -2.44
CA LEU A 188 -9.60 5.10 -1.58
C LEU A 188 -9.95 3.68 -2.02
N LYS A 189 -11.22 3.41 -2.37
CA LYS A 189 -11.66 2.12 -2.91
C LYS A 189 -10.88 1.75 -4.17
N TRP A 190 -10.66 2.70 -5.08
CA TRP A 190 -9.88 2.47 -6.29
C TRP A 190 -8.42 2.17 -5.98
N LEU A 191 -7.82 2.91 -5.03
CA LEU A 191 -6.45 2.67 -4.60
C LEU A 191 -6.28 1.28 -3.99
N ILE A 192 -7.19 0.86 -3.12
CA ILE A 192 -7.22 -0.49 -2.54
C ILE A 192 -7.37 -1.53 -3.65
N THR A 193 -8.27 -1.31 -4.61
CA THR A 193 -8.48 -2.21 -5.75
C THR A 193 -7.19 -2.41 -6.53
N LEU A 194 -6.52 -1.32 -6.91
CA LEU A 194 -5.23 -1.38 -7.60
C LEU A 194 -4.15 -2.05 -6.74
N ASN A 195 -4.16 -1.83 -5.42
CA ASN A 195 -3.17 -2.44 -4.53
C ASN A 195 -3.25 -3.98 -4.51
N HIS A 196 -4.44 -4.55 -4.67
CA HIS A 196 -4.66 -6.01 -4.73
C HIS A 196 -4.34 -6.66 -6.09
N MET A 197 -4.17 -5.87 -7.15
CA MET A 197 -3.81 -6.38 -8.48
C MET A 197 -2.31 -6.68 -8.59
N LYS A 198 -1.86 -7.47 -9.56
CA LYS A 198 -0.42 -7.59 -9.90
C LYS A 198 0.03 -6.38 -10.72
N ALA A 199 1.34 -6.12 -10.74
CA ALA A 199 1.90 -4.97 -11.47
C ALA A 199 1.53 -4.96 -12.96
N SER A 200 1.45 -6.14 -13.59
CA SER A 200 1.09 -6.34 -14.99
C SER A 200 -0.42 -6.39 -15.24
N ASP A 201 -1.24 -6.43 -14.19
CA ASP A 201 -2.68 -6.55 -14.37
C ASP A 201 -3.24 -5.20 -14.80
N GLU A 202 -4.20 -5.24 -15.73
CA GLU A 202 -4.89 -4.08 -16.27
C GLU A 202 -6.33 -4.03 -15.75
N ILE A 203 -6.82 -2.82 -15.50
CA ILE A 203 -8.26 -2.61 -15.30
C ILE A 203 -8.99 -2.75 -16.64
N ASP A 204 -10.22 -3.26 -16.61
CA ASP A 204 -11.04 -3.33 -17.81
C ASP A 204 -11.60 -1.95 -18.24
N GLU A 205 -12.26 -1.90 -19.39
CA GLU A 205 -12.77 -0.63 -19.93
C GLU A 205 -13.89 -0.03 -19.08
N ASP A 206 -14.73 -0.85 -18.47
CA ASP A 206 -15.84 -0.39 -17.65
C ASP A 206 -15.32 0.15 -16.31
N GLN A 207 -14.33 -0.53 -15.72
CA GLN A 207 -13.58 -0.05 -14.56
C GLN A 207 -12.88 1.27 -14.84
N ALA A 208 -12.22 1.41 -16.00
CA ALA A 208 -11.55 2.66 -16.38
C ALA A 208 -12.55 3.83 -16.52
N ARG A 209 -13.73 3.58 -17.13
CA ARG A 209 -14.79 4.59 -17.26
C ARG A 209 -15.39 4.97 -15.91
N GLN A 210 -15.66 3.98 -15.05
CA GLN A 210 -16.19 4.25 -13.71
C GLN A 210 -15.17 5.00 -12.84
N MET A 211 -13.89 4.62 -12.91
CA MET A 211 -12.81 5.29 -12.19
C MET A 211 -12.67 6.74 -12.66
N LEU A 212 -12.72 6.98 -13.97
CA LEU A 212 -12.70 8.34 -14.51
C LEU A 212 -13.87 9.19 -14.00
N PHE A 213 -15.10 8.64 -14.01
CA PHE A 213 -16.28 9.31 -13.50
C PHE A 213 -16.15 9.67 -12.01
N ASP A 214 -15.70 8.73 -11.19
CA ASP A 214 -15.52 8.96 -9.75
C ASP A 214 -14.44 10.02 -9.47
N VAL A 215 -13.35 10.03 -10.26
CA VAL A 215 -12.27 11.02 -10.17
C VAL A 215 -12.74 12.40 -10.62
N GLU A 216 -13.51 12.51 -11.70
CA GLU A 216 -14.11 13.77 -12.15
C GLU A 216 -15.09 14.31 -11.09
N GLY A 217 -15.86 13.42 -10.45
CA GLY A 217 -16.70 13.78 -9.30
C GLY A 217 -15.89 14.34 -8.13
N ALA A 218 -14.79 13.68 -7.75
CA ALA A 218 -13.90 14.14 -6.69
C ALA A 218 -13.20 15.47 -7.04
N TYR A 219 -12.80 15.67 -8.30
CA TYR A 219 -12.25 16.93 -8.79
C TYR A 219 -13.25 18.08 -8.69
N ASN A 220 -14.52 17.84 -9.04
CA ASN A 220 -15.55 18.86 -8.94
C ASN A 220 -15.87 19.23 -7.49
N SER A 221 -15.94 18.25 -6.58
CA SER A 221 -16.10 18.52 -5.13
C SER A 221 -14.90 19.29 -4.57
N PHE A 222 -13.67 18.90 -4.96
CA PHE A 222 -12.46 19.64 -4.62
C PHE A 222 -12.52 21.11 -5.05
N PHE A 223 -12.89 21.38 -6.31
CA PHE A 223 -13.00 22.74 -6.83
C PHE A 223 -14.08 23.55 -6.11
N ARG A 224 -15.25 22.95 -5.80
CA ARG A 224 -16.30 23.61 -5.02
C ARG A 224 -15.80 23.99 -3.62
N ALA A 225 -15.12 23.07 -2.94
CA ALA A 225 -14.57 23.32 -1.61
C ALA A 225 -13.48 24.41 -1.57
N LEU A 226 -12.86 24.77 -2.70
CA LEU A 226 -11.91 25.89 -2.79
C LEU A 226 -12.60 27.26 -3.00
N HIS A 227 -13.86 27.25 -3.44
CA HIS A 227 -14.63 28.45 -3.69
C HIS A 227 -15.47 28.91 -2.47
N ASP A 228 -15.74 27.99 -1.53
CA ASP A 228 -16.47 28.23 -0.27
C ASP A 228 -15.54 28.56 0.91
#